data_AF-E0ND37-F1
#
_entry.id   AF-E0ND37-F1
#
_cell.length_a   1.000
_cell.length_b   1.000
_cell.length_c   1.000
_cell.angle_alpha   90.00
_cell.angle_beta   90.00
_cell.angle_gamma   90.00
#
_symmetry.space_group_name_H-M   'P 1'
#
loop_
_entity.id
_entity.type
_entity.pdbx_description
1 polymer ?
#
loop_
_entity_poly.entity_id
_entity_poly.type
_entity_poly.pdbx_seq_one_letter_code
_entity_poly.pdbx_strand_id
1 'polypeptide(L)'
;MNKTLKRRVFRHTALYAAILMFSHTGGGGAQAETHNYAIVMNERNQLDVRRDGQYQKSTLKDKDRERKFIYTSQKNSGGQQNNFISFDNTDTLVSRQSGTAVFGTATYLPPYGKVSGFDADGLQKRNNAVDWIHTTRAGLAGYAYTNVICRSSDQCPQLVYETKFAFSNKDLANNAGRLDRHSDPSRENSPIYKLKDHPWLGVSFNLGSENTVKNGNSFNRLISSFSEDNNNQTIVSTTRGHPISLGNQQREHTAMAYYLNAKLHLLDKKGIKDIAQGKTVDLGTLRPRVEAKVRRGGDLLNFWATWKIEDTGNITVRLDL
;
A
#
# COMPACT_ATOMS: atom_id res chain seq x y z
N MET A 1 -19.25 4.67 40.07
CA MET A 1 -19.70 4.71 38.66
C MET A 1 -18.49 4.84 37.76
N ASN A 2 -18.22 3.79 36.99
CA ASN A 2 -17.02 3.59 36.18
C ASN A 2 -17.30 4.07 34.75
N LYS A 3 -16.56 5.05 34.22
CA LYS A 3 -16.56 5.38 32.78
C LYS A 3 -15.12 5.49 32.28
N THR A 4 -14.72 4.42 31.61
CA THR A 4 -13.48 4.22 30.87
C THR A 4 -13.32 5.26 29.76
N LEU A 5 -12.30 6.11 29.87
CA LEU A 5 -11.81 6.99 28.81
C LEU A 5 -11.30 6.13 27.63
N LYS A 6 -12.11 6.03 26.58
CA LYS A 6 -11.76 5.33 25.34
C LYS A 6 -10.58 6.02 24.65
N ARG A 7 -9.52 5.24 24.41
CA ARG A 7 -8.42 5.46 23.46
C ARG A 7 -8.86 6.24 22.21
N ARG A 8 -8.49 7.52 22.12
CA ARG A 8 -8.57 8.30 20.87
C ARG A 8 -7.42 9.29 20.65
N VAL A 9 -6.28 9.11 21.34
CA VAL A 9 -5.23 10.15 21.40
C VAL A 9 -4.02 9.91 20.49
N PHE A 10 -3.81 8.73 19.90
CA PHE A 10 -2.54 8.42 19.20
C PHE A 10 -2.58 8.38 17.66
N ARG A 11 -3.36 9.24 16.99
CA ARG A 11 -3.26 9.42 15.51
C ARG A 11 -2.78 10.80 15.05
N HIS A 12 -2.35 11.67 15.97
CA HIS A 12 -2.05 13.08 15.64
C HIS A 12 -0.57 13.48 15.75
N THR A 13 0.33 12.57 16.12
CA THR A 13 1.74 12.92 16.41
C THR A 13 2.54 13.28 15.16
N ALA A 14 2.31 12.61 14.02
CA ALA A 14 2.99 12.94 12.76
C ALA A 14 2.47 14.25 12.14
N LEU A 15 1.17 14.50 12.27
CA LEU A 15 0.51 15.69 11.72
C LEU A 15 0.93 16.97 12.45
N TYR A 16 1.14 16.90 13.77
CA TYR A 16 1.56 18.05 14.58
C TYR A 16 3.03 18.44 14.35
N ALA A 17 3.91 17.48 14.03
CA ALA A 17 5.32 17.76 13.76
C ALA A 17 5.50 18.64 12.52
N ALA A 18 4.72 18.41 11.46
CA ALA A 18 4.75 19.23 10.25
C ALA A 18 4.25 20.67 10.50
N ILE A 19 3.34 20.87 11.45
CA ILE A 19 2.83 22.21 11.82
C ILE A 19 3.83 22.94 12.74
N LEU A 20 4.41 22.24 13.73
CA LEU A 20 5.32 22.84 14.72
C LEU A 20 6.73 23.16 14.20
N MET A 21 7.25 22.39 13.24
CA MET A 21 8.62 22.59 12.75
C MET A 21 8.80 23.85 11.89
N PHE A 22 7.73 24.55 11.49
CA PHE A 22 7.82 25.75 10.64
C PHE A 22 7.33 27.03 11.29
N SER A 23 6.77 26.96 12.51
CA SER A 23 6.50 28.15 13.33
C SER A 23 7.75 28.85 13.87
N HIS A 24 8.95 28.24 13.72
CA HIS A 24 10.20 28.80 14.26
C HIS A 24 11.07 29.58 13.26
N THR A 25 10.65 29.73 12.00
CA THR A 25 11.39 30.54 11.01
C THR A 25 10.58 31.79 10.64
N GLY A 26 10.71 32.84 11.44
CA GLY A 26 10.57 34.25 11.05
C GLY A 26 9.23 34.71 10.45
N GLY A 27 8.43 35.40 11.26
CA GLY A 27 7.70 36.61 10.86
C GLY A 27 6.90 36.58 9.56
N GLY A 28 6.06 35.57 9.35
CA GLY A 28 5.08 35.55 8.27
C GLY A 28 4.00 34.55 8.62
N GLY A 29 2.75 35.01 8.76
CA GLY A 29 1.61 34.16 9.14
C GLY A 29 1.43 33.02 8.15
N ALA A 30 1.89 31.83 8.52
CA ALA A 30 1.73 30.64 7.73
C ALA A 30 0.37 30.02 8.02
N GLN A 31 -0.54 30.06 7.06
CA GLN A 31 -1.82 29.36 7.17
C GLN A 31 -1.68 27.97 6.56
N ALA A 32 -1.85 26.95 7.38
CA ALA A 32 -1.94 25.56 6.93
C ALA A 32 -3.39 25.25 6.55
N GLU A 33 -3.61 24.85 5.31
CA GLU A 33 -4.91 24.41 4.80
C GLU A 33 -4.98 22.89 4.81
N THR A 34 -6.11 22.34 5.28
CA THR A 34 -6.38 20.90 5.19
C THR A 34 -7.41 20.66 4.11
N HIS A 35 -7.08 19.79 3.15
CA HIS A 35 -7.93 19.45 2.03
C HIS A 35 -8.29 17.96 2.07
N ASN A 36 -9.59 17.66 2.05
CA ASN A 36 -10.09 16.29 2.05
C ASN A 36 -10.33 15.78 0.62
N TYR A 37 -10.15 14.48 0.42
CA TYR A 37 -10.47 13.78 -0.82
C TYR A 37 -10.71 12.30 -0.51
N ALA A 38 -11.26 11.55 -1.46
CA ALA A 38 -11.42 10.12 -1.34
C ALA A 38 -10.77 9.41 -2.51
N ILE A 39 -10.24 8.21 -2.25
CA ILE A 39 -9.75 7.30 -3.29
C ILE A 39 -10.62 6.06 -3.24
N VAL A 40 -11.30 5.76 -4.34
CA VAL A 40 -12.26 4.67 -4.40
C VAL A 40 -12.01 3.78 -5.59
N MET A 41 -12.48 2.54 -5.48
CA MET A 41 -12.73 1.71 -6.65
C MET A 41 -14.17 2.01 -7.08
N ASN A 42 -14.35 2.43 -8.33
CA ASN A 42 -15.68 2.65 -8.89
C ASN A 42 -16.40 1.31 -9.16
N GLU A 43 -17.63 1.38 -9.65
CA GLU A 43 -18.45 0.19 -9.94
C GLU A 43 -17.86 -0.73 -11.01
N ARG A 44 -16.94 -0.21 -11.83
CA ARG A 44 -16.20 -0.96 -12.86
C ARG A 44 -14.85 -1.48 -12.35
N ASN A 45 -14.62 -1.42 -11.03
CA ASN A 45 -13.36 -1.76 -10.38
C ASN A 45 -12.15 -0.97 -10.92
N GLN A 46 -12.36 0.30 -11.26
CA GLN A 46 -11.30 1.22 -11.66
C GLN A 46 -11.05 2.24 -10.55
N LEU A 47 -9.79 2.63 -10.37
CA LEU A 47 -9.38 3.66 -9.44
C LEU A 47 -9.97 5.03 -9.81
N ASP A 48 -10.49 5.74 -8.82
CA ASP A 48 -11.08 7.06 -8.96
C ASP A 48 -10.71 7.94 -7.76
N VAL A 49 -10.35 9.20 -8.04
CA VAL A 49 -9.99 10.19 -7.01
C VAL A 49 -11.05 11.28 -6.99
N ARG A 50 -11.80 11.34 -5.90
CA ARG A 50 -12.93 12.25 -5.73
C ARG A 50 -12.54 13.37 -4.78
N ARG A 51 -12.71 14.62 -5.22
CA ARG A 51 -12.47 15.80 -4.38
C ARG A 51 -13.57 15.96 -3.34
N ASP A 52 -13.31 16.76 -2.32
CA ASP A 52 -14.35 17.18 -1.39
C ASP A 52 -15.57 17.74 -2.13
N GLY A 53 -16.77 17.36 -1.69
CA GLY A 53 -18.04 17.65 -2.37
C GLY A 53 -18.41 16.76 -3.58
N GLN A 54 -17.50 15.91 -4.09
CA GLN A 54 -17.79 14.97 -5.21
C GLN A 54 -18.15 13.55 -4.75
N TYR A 55 -18.23 13.32 -3.43
CA TYR A 55 -18.61 12.03 -2.86
C TYR A 55 -19.38 12.25 -1.57
N GLN A 56 -20.28 11.31 -1.26
CA GLN A 56 -20.91 11.25 0.06
C GLN A 56 -20.16 10.24 0.91
N LYS A 57 -19.74 10.65 2.12
CA LYS A 57 -19.03 9.77 3.05
C LYS A 57 -19.83 8.52 3.43
N SER A 58 -21.15 8.63 3.44
CA SER A 58 -22.09 7.51 3.65
C SER A 58 -22.07 6.46 2.54
N THR A 59 -21.71 6.84 1.32
CA THR A 59 -21.68 5.96 0.14
C THR A 59 -20.33 5.25 -0.06
N LEU A 60 -19.31 5.61 0.73
CA LEU A 60 -18.03 4.91 0.70
C LEU A 60 -18.21 3.55 1.39
N LYS A 61 -18.14 2.47 0.60
CA LYS A 61 -18.21 1.07 1.08
C LYS A 61 -17.26 0.82 2.26
N ASP A 62 -16.08 1.43 2.21
CA ASP A 62 -15.11 1.48 3.29
C ASP A 62 -14.94 2.93 3.77
N LYS A 63 -15.54 3.27 4.92
CA LYS A 63 -15.44 4.62 5.54
C LYS A 63 -13.99 5.07 5.78
N ASP A 64 -13.02 4.16 5.70
CA ASP A 64 -11.58 4.38 5.88
C ASP A 64 -10.87 4.89 4.60
N ARG A 65 -11.58 5.15 3.50
CA ARG A 65 -10.99 5.59 2.21
C ARG A 65 -11.00 7.10 1.98
N GLU A 66 -11.46 7.87 2.96
CA GLU A 66 -11.20 9.30 3.01
C GLU A 66 -9.72 9.55 3.31
N ARG A 67 -9.18 10.58 2.67
CA ARG A 67 -7.80 11.02 2.76
C ARG A 67 -7.80 12.52 3.00
N LYS A 68 -6.71 12.99 3.56
CA LYS A 68 -6.45 14.41 3.72
C LYS A 68 -5.02 14.70 3.34
N PHE A 69 -4.79 15.89 2.83
CA PHE A 69 -3.46 16.45 2.72
C PHE A 69 -3.43 17.83 3.37
N ILE A 70 -2.27 18.19 3.90
CA ILE A 70 -2.01 19.53 4.40
C ILE A 70 -1.23 20.27 3.34
N TYR A 71 -1.67 21.48 3.03
CA TYR A 71 -0.97 22.41 2.18
C TYR A 71 -0.64 23.68 2.97
N THR A 72 0.64 24.06 2.97
CA THR A 72 1.10 25.32 3.55
C THR A 72 1.83 26.10 2.49
N SER A 73 1.53 27.38 2.38
CA SER A 73 2.25 28.32 1.51
C SER A 73 2.74 29.51 2.31
N GLN A 74 4.03 29.80 2.21
CA GLN A 74 4.67 30.93 2.89
C GLN A 74 5.47 31.73 1.89
N LYS A 75 5.49 33.06 2.02
CA LYS A 75 6.37 33.92 1.23
C LYS A 75 7.51 34.40 2.10
N ASN A 76 8.76 34.15 1.71
CA ASN A 76 9.92 34.66 2.43
C ASN A 76 10.15 36.15 2.14
N SER A 77 11.03 36.80 2.90
CA SER A 77 11.35 38.23 2.73
C SER A 77 11.94 38.59 1.35
N GLY A 78 12.49 37.59 0.64
CA GLY A 78 12.98 37.72 -0.74
C GLY A 78 11.90 37.52 -1.81
N GLY A 79 10.64 37.38 -1.41
CA GLY A 79 9.49 37.21 -2.30
C GLY A 79 9.29 35.80 -2.87
N GLN A 80 10.13 34.84 -2.49
CA GLN A 80 10.02 33.44 -2.91
C GLN A 80 8.93 32.72 -2.11
N GLN A 81 8.15 31.90 -2.79
CA GLN A 81 7.07 31.13 -2.21
C GLN A 81 7.53 29.72 -1.82
N ASN A 82 7.43 29.37 -0.54
CA ASN A 82 7.70 28.03 -0.05
C ASN A 82 6.39 27.27 0.07
N ASN A 83 6.23 26.23 -0.74
CA ASN A 83 5.07 25.36 -0.75
C ASN A 83 5.41 24.03 -0.10
N PHE A 84 4.65 23.67 0.93
CA PHE A 84 4.76 22.38 1.60
C PHE A 84 3.46 21.60 1.46
N ILE A 85 3.55 20.34 1.04
CA ILE A 85 2.41 19.44 0.93
C ILE A 85 2.74 18.14 1.67
N SER A 86 1.85 17.73 2.57
CA SER A 86 2.01 16.48 3.31
C SER A 86 0.80 15.58 3.12
N PHE A 87 1.07 14.33 2.75
CA PHE A 87 0.11 13.23 2.67
C PHE A 87 0.34 12.23 3.81
N ASP A 88 -0.76 11.62 4.25
CA ASP A 88 -0.74 10.50 5.18
C ASP A 88 -1.76 9.45 4.71
N ASN A 89 -1.26 8.25 4.42
CA ASN A 89 -2.04 7.10 4.01
C ASN A 89 -2.02 6.05 5.13
N THR A 90 -3.18 5.51 5.47
CA THR A 90 -3.34 4.52 6.55
C THR A 90 -4.18 3.32 6.13
N ASP A 91 -4.21 3.01 4.82
CA ASP A 91 -5.00 1.89 4.30
C ASP A 91 -4.44 0.51 4.69
N THR A 92 -5.18 -0.53 4.36
CA THR A 92 -4.78 -1.93 4.53
C THR A 92 -5.03 -2.72 3.26
N LEU A 93 -4.04 -3.51 2.85
CA LEU A 93 -4.14 -4.51 1.80
C LEU A 93 -4.38 -5.88 2.44
N VAL A 94 -5.49 -6.52 2.10
CA VAL A 94 -5.93 -7.77 2.73
C VAL A 94 -6.29 -8.83 1.70
N SER A 95 -5.71 -10.01 1.88
CA SER A 95 -6.22 -11.26 1.31
C SER A 95 -6.76 -12.10 2.44
N ARG A 96 -7.93 -12.69 2.27
CA ARG A 96 -8.60 -13.43 3.33
C ARG A 96 -8.92 -14.83 2.84
N GLN A 97 -8.50 -15.82 3.61
CA GLN A 97 -8.93 -17.18 3.40
C GLN A 97 -10.43 -17.28 3.67
N SER A 98 -11.18 -17.75 2.67
CA SER A 98 -12.59 -18.03 2.84
C SER A 98 -12.77 -19.52 3.17
N GLY A 99 -13.33 -19.81 4.34
CA GLY A 99 -13.57 -21.18 4.80
C GLY A 99 -12.31 -21.92 5.25
N THR A 100 -12.44 -23.24 5.42
CA THR A 100 -11.36 -24.09 5.95
C THR A 100 -10.29 -24.36 4.90
N ALA A 101 -9.02 -24.04 5.20
CA ALA A 101 -7.88 -24.48 4.40
C ALA A 101 -7.55 -25.95 4.69
N VAL A 102 -7.56 -26.82 3.66
CA VAL A 102 -7.38 -28.27 3.80
C VAL A 102 -6.12 -28.76 3.09
N PHE A 103 -5.03 -28.94 3.82
CA PHE A 103 -3.77 -29.45 3.25
C PHE A 103 -3.88 -30.96 2.96
N GLY A 104 -4.08 -31.32 1.70
CA GLY A 104 -4.11 -32.72 1.27
C GLY A 104 -2.70 -33.33 1.17
N THR A 105 -2.57 -34.62 1.45
CA THR A 105 -1.42 -35.39 0.99
C THR A 105 -1.49 -35.51 -0.52
N ALA A 106 -0.45 -35.06 -1.23
CA ALA A 106 -0.26 -35.39 -2.64
C ALA A 106 0.09 -36.87 -2.77
N THR A 107 -0.90 -37.74 -2.56
CA THR A 107 -0.83 -39.11 -3.04
C THR A 107 -1.39 -39.06 -4.45
N TYR A 108 -0.49 -39.25 -5.41
CA TYR A 108 -0.72 -39.62 -6.80
C TYR A 108 -2.17 -40.05 -7.03
N LEU A 109 -2.93 -39.29 -7.84
CA LEU A 109 -4.21 -39.78 -8.34
C LEU A 109 -3.90 -41.14 -9.02
N PRO A 110 -4.47 -42.26 -8.54
CA PRO A 110 -4.29 -43.52 -9.24
C PRO A 110 -4.74 -43.33 -10.69
N PRO A 111 -4.01 -43.86 -11.68
CA PRO A 111 -4.42 -43.77 -13.07
C PRO A 111 -5.84 -44.31 -13.17
N TYR A 112 -6.76 -43.44 -13.58
CA TYR A 112 -8.18 -43.64 -13.86
C TYR A 112 -8.68 -45.09 -13.67
N GLY A 113 -9.09 -45.40 -12.44
CA GLY A 113 -9.94 -46.55 -12.13
C GLY A 113 -11.23 -46.02 -11.52
N LYS A 114 -12.38 -46.33 -12.13
CA LYS A 114 -13.70 -45.99 -11.57
C LYS A 114 -13.82 -46.63 -10.18
N VAL A 115 -13.81 -45.82 -9.12
CA VAL A 115 -14.16 -46.25 -7.76
C VAL A 115 -15.43 -45.54 -7.32
N SER A 116 -16.45 -46.34 -7.00
CA SER A 116 -17.66 -45.91 -6.31
C SER A 116 -17.27 -45.36 -4.92
N GLY A 117 -17.57 -44.08 -4.67
CA GLY A 117 -17.14 -43.35 -3.47
C GLY A 117 -16.32 -42.09 -3.76
N PHE A 118 -16.44 -41.50 -4.96
CA PHE A 118 -15.81 -40.24 -5.33
C PHE A 118 -16.34 -39.09 -4.45
N ASP A 119 -15.57 -38.73 -3.42
CA ASP A 119 -15.83 -37.58 -2.55
C ASP A 119 -15.48 -36.28 -3.28
N ALA A 120 -16.42 -35.84 -4.12
CA ALA A 120 -16.29 -34.60 -4.90
C ALA A 120 -16.13 -33.37 -3.98
N ASP A 121 -16.78 -33.38 -2.82
CA ASP A 121 -16.73 -32.30 -1.83
C ASP A 121 -15.34 -32.22 -1.16
N GLY A 122 -14.75 -33.36 -0.83
CA GLY A 122 -13.37 -33.45 -0.36
C GLY A 122 -12.36 -32.99 -1.41
N LEU A 123 -12.60 -33.27 -2.69
CA LEU A 123 -11.77 -32.80 -3.81
C LEU A 123 -11.89 -31.29 -4.04
N GLN A 124 -13.09 -30.73 -3.97
CA GLN A 124 -13.32 -29.29 -4.09
C GLN A 124 -12.71 -28.53 -2.92
N LYS A 125 -12.83 -29.04 -1.68
CA LYS A 125 -12.18 -28.48 -0.49
C LYS A 125 -10.64 -28.59 -0.53
N ARG A 126 -10.09 -29.64 -1.16
CA ARG A 126 -8.65 -29.79 -1.41
C ARG A 126 -8.13 -28.85 -2.49
N ASN A 127 -8.88 -28.65 -3.58
CA ASN A 127 -8.53 -27.66 -4.61
C ASN A 127 -8.41 -26.25 -3.99
N ASN A 128 -9.36 -25.88 -3.12
CA ASN A 128 -9.33 -24.60 -2.40
C ASN A 128 -8.10 -24.39 -1.49
N ALA A 129 -7.36 -25.45 -1.12
CA ALA A 129 -6.13 -25.35 -0.33
C ALA A 129 -4.86 -25.25 -1.19
N VAL A 130 -4.96 -25.62 -2.46
CA VAL A 130 -3.88 -25.49 -3.46
C VAL A 130 -3.99 -24.15 -4.20
N ASP A 131 -5.17 -23.52 -4.16
CA ASP A 131 -5.45 -22.27 -4.86
C ASP A 131 -4.92 -21.04 -4.12
N TRP A 132 -4.80 -19.94 -4.86
CA TRP A 132 -4.38 -18.66 -4.34
C TRP A 132 -5.49 -17.99 -3.52
N ILE A 133 -5.12 -17.45 -2.37
CA ILE A 133 -5.91 -16.55 -1.54
C ILE A 133 -5.83 -15.16 -2.15
N HIS A 134 -6.86 -14.82 -2.92
CA HIS A 134 -6.92 -13.55 -3.64
C HIS A 134 -7.23 -12.36 -2.74
N THR A 135 -6.93 -11.17 -3.26
CA THR A 135 -7.22 -9.90 -2.59
C THR A 135 -8.71 -9.78 -2.30
N THR A 136 -9.06 -9.54 -1.04
CA THR A 136 -10.42 -9.22 -0.62
C THR A 136 -10.62 -7.73 -0.35
N ARG A 137 -9.53 -7.03 0.00
CA ARG A 137 -9.49 -5.57 0.09
C ARG A 137 -8.19 -5.06 -0.53
N ALA A 138 -8.30 -4.40 -1.68
CA ALA A 138 -7.17 -3.71 -2.30
C ALA A 138 -6.69 -2.56 -1.40
N GLY A 139 -5.37 -2.39 -1.31
CA GLY A 139 -4.76 -1.24 -0.64
C GLY A 139 -4.72 -0.07 -1.61
N LEU A 140 -5.14 1.11 -1.18
CA LEU A 140 -5.17 2.29 -2.06
C LEU A 140 -4.22 3.38 -1.57
N ALA A 141 -3.42 3.92 -2.48
CA ALA A 141 -2.68 5.17 -2.32
C ALA A 141 -3.10 6.17 -3.38
N GLY A 142 -2.90 7.46 -3.11
CA GLY A 142 -3.21 8.47 -4.10
C GLY A 142 -3.08 9.87 -3.56
N TYR A 143 -3.02 10.80 -4.51
CA TYR A 143 -2.56 12.15 -4.34
C TYR A 143 -3.50 13.07 -5.11
N ALA A 144 -4.09 14.01 -4.39
CA ALA A 144 -4.88 15.08 -4.97
C ALA A 144 -4.19 16.40 -4.65
N TYR A 145 -4.10 17.28 -5.65
CA TYR A 145 -3.51 18.62 -5.54
C TYR A 145 -4.58 19.69 -5.69
N THR A 146 -5.79 19.41 -5.19
CA THR A 146 -6.91 20.34 -5.27
C THR A 146 -6.53 21.67 -4.63
N ASN A 147 -6.77 22.79 -5.33
CA ASN A 147 -6.43 24.15 -4.88
C ASN A 147 -4.93 24.43 -4.66
N VAL A 148 -4.04 23.47 -4.97
CA VAL A 148 -2.62 23.74 -5.10
C VAL A 148 -2.37 24.30 -6.50
N ILE A 149 -1.97 25.56 -6.58
CA ILE A 149 -1.79 26.27 -7.86
C ILE A 149 -0.31 26.45 -8.13
N CYS A 150 0.18 25.85 -9.21
CA CYS A 150 1.47 26.19 -9.80
C CYS A 150 1.25 26.84 -11.17
N ARG A 151 1.60 28.13 -11.31
CA ARG A 151 1.27 28.93 -12.51
C ARG A 151 2.39 29.01 -13.55
N SER A 152 3.61 28.59 -13.23
CA SER A 152 4.77 28.69 -14.13
C SER A 152 5.11 27.32 -14.70
N SER A 153 4.77 27.08 -15.96
CA SER A 153 5.02 25.81 -16.66
C SER A 153 6.46 25.30 -16.53
N ASP A 154 7.45 26.21 -16.53
CA ASP A 154 8.88 25.85 -16.44
C ASP A 154 9.42 25.70 -15.01
N GLN A 155 8.63 26.05 -13.99
CA GLN A 155 9.06 26.00 -12.58
C GLN A 155 8.17 25.11 -11.71
N CYS A 156 7.17 24.45 -12.31
CA CYS A 156 6.36 23.48 -11.60
C CYS A 156 7.12 22.17 -11.37
N PRO A 157 6.97 21.55 -10.18
CA PRO A 157 7.62 20.29 -9.91
C PRO A 157 6.98 19.18 -10.75
N GLN A 158 7.84 18.34 -11.31
CA GLN A 158 7.53 16.99 -11.77
C GLN A 158 7.58 16.05 -10.57
N LEU A 159 6.56 15.21 -10.45
CA LEU A 159 6.33 14.33 -9.33
C LEU A 159 6.57 12.90 -9.75
N VAL A 160 7.43 12.22 -9.01
CA VAL A 160 7.65 10.79 -9.14
C VAL A 160 7.12 10.13 -7.89
N TYR A 161 6.15 9.25 -8.08
CA TYR A 161 5.63 8.42 -7.00
C TYR A 161 6.31 7.07 -7.05
N GLU A 162 6.75 6.60 -5.90
CA GLU A 162 7.37 5.29 -5.74
C GLU A 162 6.81 4.62 -4.50
N THR A 163 6.41 3.37 -4.63
CA THR A 163 5.94 2.56 -3.50
C THR A 163 6.89 1.41 -3.29
N LYS A 164 7.41 1.32 -2.07
CA LYS A 164 8.34 0.27 -1.67
C LYS A 164 7.68 -0.68 -0.69
N PHE A 165 7.89 -1.97 -0.86
CA PHE A 165 7.51 -2.98 0.11
C PHE A 165 8.67 -3.29 1.05
N ALA A 166 8.37 -3.43 2.33
CA ALA A 166 9.27 -3.94 3.34
C ALA A 166 8.54 -4.98 4.18
N PHE A 167 9.21 -6.10 4.47
CA PHE A 167 8.66 -7.15 5.31
C PHE A 167 8.39 -6.69 6.75
N SER A 168 7.41 -7.31 7.38
CA SER A 168 7.19 -7.19 8.83
C SER A 168 7.95 -8.31 9.53
N ASN A 169 8.70 -7.97 10.57
CA ASN A 169 9.38 -8.95 11.42
C ASN A 169 8.50 -9.45 12.58
N LYS A 170 7.19 -9.21 12.48
CA LYS A 170 6.25 -9.46 13.57
C LYS A 170 5.75 -10.90 13.56
N ASP A 171 5.14 -11.33 12.45
CA ASP A 171 4.41 -12.60 12.35
C ASP A 171 5.11 -13.62 11.41
N LEU A 172 6.12 -13.17 10.66
CA LEU A 172 7.03 -14.03 9.91
C LEU A 172 8.22 -14.45 10.77
N ALA A 173 8.62 -15.71 10.65
CA ALA A 173 9.79 -16.24 11.35
C ALA A 173 11.08 -15.61 10.82
N ASN A 174 12.04 -15.42 11.73
CA ASN A 174 13.37 -14.92 11.42
C ASN A 174 14.41 -15.90 11.95
N ASN A 175 15.46 -16.15 11.18
CA ASN A 175 16.61 -16.94 11.55
C ASN A 175 17.89 -16.13 11.28
N ALA A 176 18.71 -15.93 12.33
CA ALA A 176 19.97 -15.19 12.27
C ALA A 176 19.88 -13.80 11.58
N GLY A 177 18.78 -13.07 11.81
CA GLY A 177 18.57 -11.72 11.27
C GLY A 177 18.03 -11.65 9.83
N ARG A 178 17.62 -12.78 9.25
CA ARG A 178 16.92 -12.85 7.95
C ARG A 178 15.62 -13.63 8.09
N LEU A 179 14.69 -13.42 7.16
CA LEU A 179 13.45 -14.19 7.14
C LEU A 179 13.75 -15.68 6.98
N ASP A 180 13.12 -16.50 7.82
CA ASP A 180 13.27 -17.94 7.74
C ASP A 180 12.43 -18.46 6.57
N ARG A 181 13.12 -18.90 5.51
CA ARG A 181 12.51 -19.47 4.31
C ARG A 181 12.53 -20.99 4.37
N HIS A 182 11.51 -21.60 3.79
CA HIS A 182 11.57 -23.03 3.46
C HIS A 182 12.68 -23.27 2.41
N SER A 183 13.38 -24.40 2.51
CA SER A 183 14.49 -24.75 1.61
C SER A 183 14.02 -24.90 0.17
N ASP A 184 12.89 -25.59 -0.01
CA ASP A 184 12.28 -25.80 -1.32
C ASP A 184 11.27 -24.68 -1.62
N PRO A 185 11.29 -24.12 -2.84
CA PRO A 185 10.29 -23.14 -3.26
C PRO A 185 8.92 -23.79 -3.47
N SER A 186 7.89 -22.97 -3.66
CA SER A 186 6.57 -23.46 -4.03
C SER A 186 6.58 -24.14 -5.41
N ARG A 187 5.48 -24.84 -5.76
CA ARG A 187 5.28 -25.42 -7.10
C ARG A 187 5.41 -24.38 -8.22
N GLU A 188 5.08 -23.13 -7.92
CA GLU A 188 5.17 -21.96 -8.79
C GLU A 188 6.53 -21.24 -8.67
N ASN A 189 7.53 -21.89 -8.08
CA ASN A 189 8.87 -21.37 -7.85
C ASN A 189 8.92 -20.06 -7.01
N SER A 190 7.93 -19.87 -6.13
CA SER A 190 7.89 -18.70 -5.23
C SER A 190 8.56 -19.01 -3.89
N PRO A 191 9.25 -18.03 -3.26
CA PRO A 191 9.75 -18.20 -1.90
C PRO A 191 8.61 -18.48 -0.92
N ILE A 192 8.86 -19.37 0.04
CA ILE A 192 7.92 -19.69 1.12
C ILE A 192 8.52 -19.19 2.44
N TYR A 193 7.83 -18.23 3.07
CA TYR A 193 8.21 -17.64 4.34
C TYR A 193 7.52 -18.35 5.49
N LYS A 194 8.26 -18.85 6.48
CA LYS A 194 7.67 -19.58 7.61
C LYS A 194 6.91 -18.64 8.54
N LEU A 195 5.80 -19.11 9.08
CA LEU A 195 5.02 -18.36 10.07
C LEU A 195 5.63 -18.54 11.46
N LYS A 196 5.75 -17.45 12.23
CA LYS A 196 6.37 -17.47 13.55
C LYS A 196 5.60 -18.33 14.57
N ASP A 197 4.30 -18.12 14.66
CA ASP A 197 3.43 -18.81 15.62
C ASP A 197 3.02 -20.21 15.15
N HIS A 198 3.19 -20.50 13.86
CA HIS A 198 2.82 -21.78 13.25
C HIS A 198 3.97 -22.30 12.37
N PRO A 199 5.06 -22.81 12.96
CA PRO A 199 6.27 -23.21 12.23
C PRO A 199 6.05 -24.34 11.20
N TRP A 200 4.97 -25.11 11.34
CA TRP A 200 4.53 -26.12 10.37
C TRP A 200 3.87 -25.52 9.12
N LEU A 201 3.67 -24.19 9.07
CA LEU A 201 3.10 -23.47 7.95
C LEU A 201 4.07 -22.44 7.38
N GLY A 202 3.95 -22.22 6.09
CA GLY A 202 4.61 -21.14 5.38
C GLY A 202 3.67 -20.44 4.41
N VAL A 203 4.02 -19.24 4.00
CA VAL A 203 3.26 -18.43 3.06
C VAL A 203 4.15 -18.02 1.90
N SER A 204 3.65 -18.22 0.68
CA SER A 204 4.17 -17.53 -0.50
C SER A 204 3.17 -16.45 -0.90
N PHE A 205 3.63 -15.33 -1.42
CA PHE A 205 2.73 -14.29 -1.87
C PHE A 205 3.31 -13.48 -3.03
N ASN A 206 2.43 -12.80 -3.75
CA ASN A 206 2.79 -11.82 -4.76
C ASN A 206 2.04 -10.51 -4.52
N LEU A 207 2.65 -9.41 -4.94
CA LEU A 207 2.07 -8.07 -4.90
C LEU A 207 1.86 -7.55 -6.32
N GLY A 208 0.61 -7.24 -6.65
CA GLY A 208 0.23 -6.51 -7.85
C GLY A 208 0.11 -5.02 -7.57
N SER A 209 0.37 -4.18 -8.57
CA SER A 209 -0.02 -2.77 -8.54
C SER A 209 -0.57 -2.28 -9.87
N GLU A 210 -1.45 -1.29 -9.79
CA GLU A 210 -2.09 -0.61 -10.92
C GLU A 210 -2.16 0.89 -10.60
N ASN A 211 -2.07 1.77 -11.59
CA ASN A 211 -2.12 3.22 -11.41
C ASN A 211 -3.02 3.94 -12.43
N THR A 212 -3.49 5.14 -12.06
CA THR A 212 -4.42 5.95 -12.86
C THR A 212 -3.76 6.93 -13.83
N VAL A 213 -2.46 6.79 -14.12
CA VAL A 213 -1.74 7.81 -14.90
C VAL A 213 -2.36 7.88 -16.30
N LYS A 214 -3.02 9.01 -16.59
CA LYS A 214 -4.01 9.18 -17.66
C LYS A 214 -3.48 9.03 -19.10
N ASN A 215 -2.20 8.78 -19.30
CA ASN A 215 -1.58 8.68 -20.63
C ASN A 215 -1.60 7.25 -21.19
N GLY A 216 -2.70 6.49 -21.01
CA GLY A 216 -2.91 5.16 -21.61
C GLY A 216 -1.99 4.04 -21.11
N ASN A 217 -0.92 4.36 -20.40
CA ASN A 217 0.05 3.42 -19.85
C ASN A 217 -0.30 3.12 -18.40
N SER A 218 -1.32 2.30 -18.17
CA SER A 218 -1.52 1.66 -16.86
C SER A 218 -0.31 0.78 -16.56
N PHE A 219 0.47 1.12 -15.54
CA PHE A 219 1.62 0.31 -15.13
C PHE A 219 1.15 -0.83 -14.24
N ASN A 220 0.81 -1.94 -14.87
CA ASN A 220 0.51 -3.18 -14.15
C ASN A 220 1.82 -3.89 -13.84
N ARG A 221 2.17 -4.00 -12.56
CA ARG A 221 3.38 -4.69 -12.12
C ARG A 221 3.02 -5.77 -11.11
N LEU A 222 3.43 -7.01 -11.41
CA LEU A 222 3.36 -8.15 -10.50
C LEU A 222 4.75 -8.43 -9.93
N ILE A 223 4.84 -8.55 -8.61
CA ILE A 223 6.06 -8.83 -7.87
C ILE A 223 5.89 -10.15 -7.12
N SER A 224 6.72 -11.13 -7.45
CA SER A 224 6.81 -12.42 -6.75
C SER A 224 8.17 -12.64 -6.07
N SER A 225 9.11 -11.71 -6.28
CA SER A 225 10.45 -11.76 -5.69
C SER A 225 10.72 -10.49 -4.91
N PHE A 226 11.13 -10.66 -3.65
CA PHE A 226 11.33 -9.57 -2.72
C PHE A 226 12.77 -9.50 -2.26
N SER A 227 13.26 -8.30 -2.01
CA SER A 227 14.54 -8.11 -1.35
C SER A 227 14.33 -8.14 0.16
N GLU A 228 15.17 -8.92 0.82
CA GLU A 228 15.07 -9.24 2.25
C GLU A 228 16.09 -8.44 3.06
N ASP A 229 16.93 -7.64 2.40
CA ASP A 229 17.95 -6.84 3.05
C ASP A 229 17.34 -5.50 3.51
N ASN A 230 17.68 -5.07 4.73
CA ASN A 230 17.10 -3.88 5.36
C ASN A 230 17.27 -2.57 4.54
N ASN A 231 18.23 -2.52 3.62
CA ASN A 231 18.53 -1.34 2.81
C ASN A 231 17.95 -1.39 1.39
N ASN A 232 17.45 -2.55 0.94
CA ASN A 232 16.95 -2.76 -0.42
C ASN A 232 15.47 -3.10 -0.36
N GLN A 233 14.61 -2.10 -0.29
CA GLN A 233 13.17 -2.34 -0.34
C GLN A 233 12.72 -2.60 -1.77
N THR A 234 11.81 -3.56 -1.97
CA THR A 234 11.31 -3.89 -3.30
C THR A 234 10.38 -2.80 -3.81
N ILE A 235 10.71 -2.20 -4.95
CA ILE A 235 9.82 -1.24 -5.63
C ILE A 235 8.63 -2.02 -6.21
N VAL A 236 7.44 -1.75 -5.68
CA VAL A 236 6.18 -2.35 -6.13
C VAL A 236 5.53 -1.53 -7.22
N SER A 237 5.60 -0.20 -7.13
CA SER A 237 5.08 0.73 -8.13
C SER A 237 5.98 1.94 -8.28
N THR A 238 6.12 2.48 -9.49
CA THR A 238 6.84 3.73 -9.74
C THR A 238 6.29 4.45 -10.96
N THR A 239 6.20 5.79 -10.89
CA THR A 239 5.90 6.65 -12.05
C THR A 239 7.17 7.27 -12.64
N ARG A 240 8.37 6.80 -12.28
CA ARG A 240 9.64 7.42 -12.74
C ARG A 240 9.76 7.51 -14.26
N GLY A 241 9.24 6.53 -14.99
CA GLY A 241 9.22 6.56 -16.45
C GLY A 241 8.26 7.60 -17.05
N HIS A 242 7.26 8.03 -16.28
CA HIS A 242 6.24 9.02 -16.69
C HIS A 242 5.94 9.96 -15.51
N PRO A 243 6.84 10.91 -15.19
CA PRO A 243 6.63 11.87 -14.11
C PRO A 243 5.39 12.74 -14.35
N ILE A 244 4.74 13.12 -13.25
CA ILE A 244 3.45 13.84 -13.25
C ILE A 244 3.69 15.32 -12.98
N SER A 245 3.06 16.24 -13.72
CA SER A 245 3.34 17.68 -13.59
C SER A 245 2.25 18.41 -12.82
N LEU A 246 2.63 19.21 -11.80
CA LEU A 246 1.67 20.09 -11.12
C LEU A 246 1.24 21.32 -11.95
N GLY A 247 1.92 21.61 -13.06
CA GLY A 247 1.68 22.81 -13.86
C GLY A 247 0.63 22.66 -14.96
N ASN A 248 0.18 21.44 -15.25
CA ASN A 248 -0.80 21.20 -16.31
C ASN A 248 -2.21 21.64 -15.85
N GLN A 249 -2.96 22.32 -16.73
CA GLN A 249 -4.33 22.80 -16.45
C GLN A 249 -5.29 21.68 -16.00
N GLN A 250 -4.96 20.42 -16.27
CA GLN A 250 -5.69 19.23 -15.85
C GLN A 250 -5.36 18.77 -14.42
N ARG A 251 -5.16 19.67 -13.44
CA ARG A 251 -5.02 19.38 -11.97
C ARG A 251 -4.96 17.89 -11.64
N GLU A 252 -3.79 17.28 -11.88
CA GLU A 252 -3.63 15.84 -12.03
C GLU A 252 -3.76 15.18 -10.66
N HIS A 253 -4.79 14.35 -10.48
CA HIS A 253 -4.82 13.40 -9.38
C HIS A 253 -4.18 12.10 -9.84
N THR A 254 -3.50 11.40 -8.94
CA THR A 254 -2.94 10.08 -9.21
C THR A 254 -3.33 9.16 -8.10
N ALA A 255 -3.78 7.96 -8.43
CA ALA A 255 -4.02 6.90 -7.48
C ALA A 255 -3.33 5.61 -7.92
N MET A 256 -3.09 4.77 -6.93
CA MET A 256 -2.52 3.45 -7.07
C MET A 256 -3.38 2.46 -6.28
N ALA A 257 -3.63 1.31 -6.88
CA ALA A 257 -4.20 0.15 -6.23
C ALA A 257 -3.10 -0.89 -6.06
N TYR A 258 -3.11 -1.58 -4.93
CA TYR A 258 -2.25 -2.71 -4.67
C TYR A 258 -3.10 -3.94 -4.38
N TYR A 259 -2.63 -5.07 -4.88
CA TYR A 259 -3.28 -6.36 -4.77
C TYR A 259 -2.29 -7.36 -4.15
N LEU A 260 -2.80 -8.25 -3.31
CA LEU A 260 -2.08 -9.33 -2.67
C LEU A 260 -2.71 -10.65 -3.12
N ASN A 261 -1.90 -11.57 -3.63
CA ASN A 261 -2.30 -12.97 -3.66
C ASN A 261 -1.35 -13.73 -2.75
N ALA A 262 -1.89 -14.54 -1.87
CA ALA A 262 -1.12 -15.38 -0.97
C ALA A 262 -1.46 -16.84 -1.17
N LYS A 263 -0.58 -17.75 -0.78
CA LYS A 263 -0.83 -19.18 -0.76
C LYS A 263 -0.19 -19.76 0.50
N LEU A 264 -0.97 -20.53 1.23
CA LEU A 264 -0.53 -21.18 2.47
C LEU A 264 0.04 -22.56 2.13
N HIS A 265 1.13 -22.93 2.78
CA HIS A 265 1.87 -24.16 2.54
C HIS A 265 2.04 -24.91 3.84
N LEU A 266 1.81 -26.21 3.82
CA LEU A 266 2.14 -27.10 4.93
C LEU A 266 3.59 -27.58 4.78
N LEU A 267 4.45 -27.21 5.74
CA LEU A 267 5.88 -27.49 5.72
C LEU A 267 6.22 -28.78 6.45
N ASP A 268 5.56 -29.03 7.59
CA ASP A 268 5.67 -30.28 8.34
C ASP A 268 4.29 -30.86 8.59
N LYS A 269 4.17 -32.17 8.38
CA LYS A 269 2.94 -32.93 8.62
C LYS A 269 2.83 -33.37 10.08
N LYS A 270 3.91 -33.29 10.86
CA LYS A 270 3.92 -33.67 12.28
C LYS A 270 3.40 -32.50 13.11
N GLY A 271 2.32 -32.74 13.87
CA GLY A 271 1.81 -31.76 14.84
C GLY A 271 0.96 -30.63 14.26
N ILE A 272 0.19 -30.90 13.20
CA ILE A 272 -0.81 -29.95 12.68
C ILE A 272 -1.81 -29.65 13.79
N LYS A 273 -1.93 -28.36 14.12
CA LYS A 273 -2.96 -27.85 15.04
C LYS A 273 -3.89 -26.93 14.28
N ASP A 274 -5.14 -26.90 14.71
CA ASP A 274 -6.13 -25.97 14.19
C ASP A 274 -5.68 -24.53 14.42
N ILE A 275 -5.82 -23.70 13.38
CA ILE A 275 -5.63 -22.25 13.50
C ILE A 275 -6.99 -21.68 13.90
N ALA A 276 -7.03 -20.90 14.98
CA ALA A 276 -8.24 -20.19 15.37
C ALA A 276 -8.69 -19.26 14.23
N GLN A 277 -9.99 -19.26 13.93
CA GLN A 277 -10.55 -18.38 12.91
C GLN A 277 -10.32 -16.90 13.26
N GLY A 278 -9.98 -16.09 12.25
CA GLY A 278 -9.77 -14.65 12.41
C GLY A 278 -8.35 -14.29 12.85
N LYS A 279 -7.38 -15.17 12.59
CA LYS A 279 -5.96 -14.85 12.78
C LYS A 279 -5.48 -14.00 11.61
N THR A 280 -4.66 -13.01 11.91
CA THR A 280 -4.07 -12.14 10.88
C THR A 280 -2.56 -12.29 10.93
N VAL A 281 -1.95 -12.53 9.77
CA VAL A 281 -0.51 -12.57 9.56
C VAL A 281 -0.09 -11.26 8.90
N ASP A 282 0.71 -10.46 9.59
CA ASP A 282 1.36 -9.27 9.03
C ASP A 282 2.53 -9.69 8.14
N LEU A 283 2.38 -9.46 6.83
CA LEU A 283 3.42 -9.77 5.84
C LEU A 283 4.42 -8.61 5.71
N GLY A 284 3.99 -7.37 5.98
CA GLY A 284 4.80 -6.20 5.73
C GLY A 284 4.02 -4.92 5.51
N THR A 285 4.71 -3.94 4.95
CA THR A 285 4.19 -2.59 4.75
C THR A 285 4.61 -2.06 3.40
N LEU A 286 3.64 -1.54 2.65
CA LEU A 286 3.87 -0.70 1.48
C LEU A 286 4.04 0.75 1.94
N ARG A 287 5.15 1.36 1.52
CA ARG A 287 5.53 2.73 1.83
C ARG A 287 5.46 3.57 0.56
N PRO A 288 4.32 4.19 0.28
CA PRO A 288 4.21 5.14 -0.81
C PRO A 288 5.04 6.39 -0.47
N ARG A 289 5.76 6.91 -1.46
CA ARG A 289 6.63 8.09 -1.36
C ARG A 289 6.49 8.92 -2.63
N VAL A 290 6.63 10.23 -2.46
CA VAL A 290 6.62 11.19 -3.55
C VAL A 290 7.93 11.95 -3.54
N GLU A 291 8.54 12.06 -4.71
CA GLU A 291 9.73 12.87 -4.97
C GLU A 291 9.32 14.02 -5.89
N ALA A 292 9.53 15.26 -5.44
CA ALA A 292 9.31 16.45 -6.25
C ALA A 292 10.62 16.88 -6.90
N LYS A 293 10.70 16.78 -8.23
CA LYS A 293 11.82 17.28 -9.04
C LYS A 293 11.37 18.47 -9.84
N VAL A 294 12.00 19.61 -9.66
CA VAL A 294 11.77 20.75 -10.55
C VAL A 294 12.67 20.61 -11.77
N ARG A 295 12.11 20.82 -12.97
CA ARG A 295 12.89 20.89 -14.20
C ARG A 295 13.78 22.13 -14.13
N ARG A 296 15.07 21.95 -13.82
CA ARG A 296 16.04 23.06 -13.78
C ARG A 296 16.39 23.48 -15.20
N GLY A 297 15.55 24.32 -15.81
CA GLY A 297 15.85 24.97 -17.08
C GLY A 297 16.74 26.20 -16.86
N GLY A 298 18.02 26.08 -17.23
CA GLY A 298 18.92 27.19 -17.62
C GLY A 298 19.42 28.16 -16.55
N ASP A 299 18.60 28.59 -15.60
CA ASP A 299 18.93 29.74 -14.76
C ASP A 299 18.65 29.46 -13.28
N LEU A 300 19.70 29.15 -12.51
CA LEU A 300 19.62 28.88 -11.07
C LEU A 300 19.11 30.08 -10.26
N LEU A 301 19.11 31.28 -10.83
CA LEU A 301 18.90 32.54 -10.12
C LEU A 301 17.44 33.03 -10.13
N ASN A 302 16.56 32.47 -10.97
CA ASN A 302 15.20 32.98 -11.20
C ASN A 302 14.08 32.09 -10.63
N PHE A 303 14.37 31.37 -9.53
CA PHE A 303 13.41 30.45 -8.91
C PHE A 303 12.49 31.17 -7.92
N TRP A 304 11.21 31.27 -8.24
CA TRP A 304 10.23 32.03 -7.45
C TRP A 304 9.44 31.17 -6.45
N ALA A 305 9.51 29.83 -6.51
CA ALA A 305 8.78 28.97 -5.57
C ALA A 305 9.43 27.62 -5.27
N THR A 306 9.77 27.33 -4.01
CA THR A 306 10.22 25.99 -3.57
C THR A 306 9.04 25.06 -3.30
N TRP A 307 9.25 23.75 -3.56
CA TRP A 307 8.25 22.72 -3.37
C TRP A 307 8.82 21.58 -2.54
N LYS A 308 8.21 21.33 -1.39
CA LYS A 308 8.49 20.18 -0.54
C LYS A 308 7.22 19.36 -0.41
N ILE A 309 7.24 18.15 -0.97
CA ILE A 309 6.09 17.26 -0.98
C ILE A 309 6.53 15.96 -0.30
N GLU A 310 5.81 15.56 0.75
CA GLU A 310 6.12 14.37 1.52
C GLU A 310 4.88 13.51 1.69
N ASP A 311 5.07 12.20 1.57
CA ASP A 311 4.09 11.20 1.96
C ASP A 311 4.67 10.41 3.13
N THR A 312 3.98 10.44 4.26
CA THR A 312 4.37 9.72 5.49
C THR A 312 3.54 8.48 5.73
N GLY A 313 2.64 8.16 4.80
CA GLY A 313 1.71 7.06 4.87
C GLY A 313 2.35 5.68 4.79
N ASN A 314 1.57 4.70 5.23
CA ASN A 314 1.87 3.28 5.20
C ASN A 314 0.59 2.51 4.89
N ILE A 315 0.72 1.46 4.07
CA ILE A 315 -0.35 0.49 3.85
C ILE A 315 0.11 -0.85 4.41
N THR A 316 -0.59 -1.33 5.44
CA THR A 316 -0.28 -2.65 6.04
C THR A 316 -0.71 -3.76 5.08
N VAL A 317 0.17 -4.72 4.83
CA VAL A 317 -0.08 -5.88 3.99
C VAL A 317 -0.29 -7.09 4.89
N ARG A 318 -1.47 -7.69 4.86
CA ARG A 318 -1.80 -8.78 5.78
C ARG A 318 -2.64 -9.88 5.14
N LEU A 319 -2.44 -11.09 5.64
CA LEU A 319 -3.21 -12.28 5.29
C LEU A 319 -4.13 -12.64 6.47
N ASP A 320 -5.44 -12.66 6.24
CA ASP A 320 -6.43 -13.12 7.23
C ASP A 320 -6.70 -14.62 7.02
N LEU A 321 -6.56 -15.42 8.08
CA LEU A 321 -6.77 -16.86 8.18
C LEU A 321 -8.03 -17.20 9.00
#